data_AF-A0A9E3VYX4-F1
#
_entry.id   AF-A0A9E3VYX4-F1
#
_cell.length_a   1.000
_cell.length_b   1.000
_cell.length_c   1.000
_cell.angle_alpha   90.00
_cell.angle_beta   90.00
_cell.angle_gamma   90.00
#
_symmetry.space_group_name_H-M   'P 1'
#
loop_
_entity.id
_entity.type
_entity.pdbx_description
1 polymer ?
#
loop_
_entity_poly.entity_id
_entity_poly.type
_entity_poly.pdbx_seq_one_letter_code
_entity_poly.pdbx_strand_id
1 'polypeptide(L)'
;MTENEDQPTTRGATKTDKGSDIAKLWDKFRERGDMEARNELTEFYFDMVRANAENIAEILVKAIDEGDLSQAGAVAFLEALNEFDPARHNSFEEYGSIAIRRAMVDEIRALVGAEETPTEMR
;
A
#
# COMPACT_ATOMS: atom_id res chain seq x y z
N MET A 1 5.54 59.74 -27.67
CA MET A 1 4.18 59.15 -27.61
C MET A 1 4.26 57.73 -28.07
N THR A 2 4.41 56.80 -27.13
CA THR A 2 3.97 55.41 -27.27
C THR A 2 3.65 54.96 -25.86
N GLU A 3 2.35 54.91 -25.57
CA GLU A 3 1.76 54.23 -24.43
C GLU A 3 2.23 52.78 -24.43
N ASN A 4 2.77 52.31 -23.30
CA ASN A 4 2.85 50.88 -23.06
C ASN A 4 1.75 50.56 -22.04
N GLU A 5 0.74 49.88 -22.57
CA GLU A 5 -0.47 49.44 -21.91
C GLU A 5 -0.14 48.51 -20.74
N ASP A 6 -0.74 48.82 -19.59
CA ASP A 6 -0.75 48.03 -18.38
C ASP A 6 -1.58 46.76 -18.62
N GLN A 7 -0.92 45.64 -18.94
CA GLN A 7 -1.56 44.33 -18.89
C GLN A 7 -1.42 43.75 -17.47
N PRO A 8 -2.53 43.50 -16.74
CA PRO A 8 -2.47 42.77 -15.49
C PRO A 8 -2.15 41.30 -15.81
N THR A 9 -0.92 40.88 -15.52
CA THR A 9 -0.56 39.46 -15.53
C THR A 9 -1.21 38.76 -14.34
N THR A 10 -2.20 37.90 -14.61
CA THR A 10 -2.84 37.03 -13.63
C THR A 10 -1.82 36.00 -13.13
N ARG A 11 -1.11 36.33 -12.05
CA ARG A 11 -0.07 35.48 -11.46
C ARG A 11 -0.62 34.77 -10.21
N GLY A 12 -1.11 33.55 -10.41
CA GLY A 12 -1.01 32.45 -9.44
C GLY A 12 -1.93 32.48 -8.21
N ALA A 13 -3.22 32.17 -8.38
CA ALA A 13 -3.92 31.42 -7.34
C ALA A 13 -3.52 29.94 -7.49
N THR A 14 -3.15 29.22 -6.42
CA THR A 14 -3.41 27.75 -6.29
C THR A 14 -2.78 27.04 -5.07
N LYS A 15 -1.84 27.62 -4.31
CA LYS A 15 -1.29 26.92 -3.13
C LYS A 15 -1.78 27.42 -1.77
N THR A 16 -2.19 28.68 -1.66
CA THR A 16 -2.62 29.31 -0.40
C THR A 16 -4.11 29.07 -0.07
N ASP A 17 -4.98 28.93 -1.08
CA ASP A 17 -6.43 28.73 -0.86
C ASP A 17 -6.77 27.34 -0.32
N LYS A 18 -6.19 26.27 -0.90
CA LYS A 18 -6.47 24.89 -0.47
C LYS A 18 -6.09 24.63 1.01
N GLY A 19 -5.01 25.25 1.50
CA GLY A 19 -4.59 25.07 2.91
C GLY A 19 -5.56 25.71 3.91
N SER A 20 -6.11 26.87 3.56
CA SER A 20 -7.15 27.56 4.36
C SER A 20 -8.46 26.78 4.39
N ASP A 21 -8.84 26.17 3.26
CA ASP A 21 -10.06 25.38 3.18
C ASP A 21 -9.94 24.03 3.90
N ILE A 22 -8.77 23.39 3.87
CA ILE A 22 -8.49 22.18 4.67
C ILE A 22 -8.61 22.48 6.17
N ALA A 23 -8.08 23.61 6.65
CA ALA A 23 -8.19 23.98 8.06
C ALA A 23 -9.65 24.12 8.51
N LYS A 24 -10.49 24.78 7.69
CA LYS A 24 -11.94 24.90 7.96
C LYS A 24 -12.67 23.55 7.95
N LEU A 25 -12.28 22.65 7.04
CA LEU A 25 -12.85 21.30 6.99
C LEU A 25 -12.51 20.51 8.27
N TRP A 26 -11.30 20.67 8.80
CA TRP A 26 -10.92 20.10 10.09
C TRP A 26 -11.74 20.67 11.25
N ASP A 27 -11.97 21.98 11.28
CA ASP A 27 -12.79 22.61 12.33
C ASP A 27 -14.23 22.08 12.30
N LYS A 28 -14.85 22.01 11.10
CA LYS A 28 -16.19 21.42 10.90
C LYS A 28 -16.25 19.95 11.34
N PHE A 29 -15.25 19.17 10.97
CA PHE A 29 -15.17 17.76 11.33
C PHE A 29 -15.05 17.58 12.86
N ARG A 30 -14.20 18.36 13.53
CA ARG A 30 -13.94 18.26 14.97
C ARG A 30 -15.07 18.80 15.85
N GLU A 31 -15.73 19.88 15.45
CA GLU A 31 -16.76 20.51 16.27
C GLU A 31 -18.14 19.85 16.12
N ARG A 32 -18.48 19.37 14.92
CA ARG A 32 -19.85 18.94 14.59
C ARG A 32 -19.97 17.48 14.15
N GLY A 33 -18.85 16.77 13.99
CA GLY A 33 -18.85 15.42 13.41
C GLY A 33 -19.41 15.41 11.98
N ASP A 34 -19.22 16.52 11.26
CA ASP A 34 -19.79 16.74 9.93
C ASP A 34 -19.27 15.68 8.93
N MET A 35 -20.21 14.90 8.38
CA MET A 35 -19.90 13.82 7.44
C MET A 35 -19.44 14.33 6.08
N GLU A 36 -19.91 15.50 5.63
CA GLU A 36 -19.48 16.09 4.36
C GLU A 36 -18.03 16.55 4.48
N ALA A 37 -17.70 17.25 5.58
CA ALA A 37 -16.32 17.64 5.88
C ALA A 37 -15.38 16.42 5.99
N ARG A 38 -15.85 15.32 6.58
CA ARG A 38 -15.08 14.06 6.63
C ARG A 38 -14.81 13.49 5.25
N ASN A 39 -15.81 13.49 4.36
CA ASN A 39 -15.66 12.94 3.02
C ASN A 39 -14.67 13.78 2.19
N GLU A 40 -14.77 15.11 2.25
CA GLU A 40 -13.82 16.01 1.57
C GLU A 40 -12.39 15.84 2.08
N LEU A 41 -12.20 15.73 3.41
CA LEU A 41 -10.89 15.42 3.99
C LEU A 41 -10.38 14.05 3.53
N THR A 42 -11.25 13.04 3.46
CA THR A 42 -10.88 11.70 3.01
C THR A 42 -10.40 11.73 1.56
N GLU A 43 -11.14 12.35 0.66
CA GLU A 43 -10.75 12.50 -0.75
C GLU A 43 -9.42 13.23 -0.89
N PHE A 44 -9.23 14.32 -0.13
CA PHE A 44 -7.97 15.08 -0.16
C PHE A 44 -6.76 14.28 0.31
N TYR A 45 -6.90 13.48 1.37
CA TYR A 45 -5.80 12.69 1.93
C TYR A 45 -5.67 11.30 1.30
N PHE A 46 -6.61 10.87 0.45
CA PHE A 46 -6.56 9.55 -0.16
C PHE A 46 -5.29 9.33 -1.00
N ASP A 47 -4.85 10.36 -1.72
CA ASP A 47 -3.58 10.33 -2.47
C ASP A 47 -2.36 10.10 -1.56
N MET A 48 -2.38 10.65 -0.34
CA MET A 48 -1.33 10.39 0.66
C MET A 48 -1.35 8.94 1.11
N VAL A 49 -2.52 8.36 1.35
CA VAL A 49 -2.66 6.92 1.69
C VAL A 49 -2.13 6.06 0.55
N ARG A 50 -2.50 6.38 -0.70
CA ARG A 50 -2.04 5.67 -1.89
C ARG A 50 -0.52 5.73 -2.03
N ALA A 51 0.08 6.91 -1.92
CA ALA A 51 1.53 7.08 -2.01
C ALA A 51 2.27 6.26 -0.93
N ASN A 52 1.74 6.21 0.30
CA ASN A 52 2.32 5.37 1.35
C ASN A 52 2.17 3.87 1.05
N ALA A 53 1.02 3.43 0.53
CA ALA A 53 0.81 2.04 0.14
C ALA A 53 1.76 1.61 -0.98
N GLU A 54 1.95 2.45 -2.01
CA GLU A 54 2.90 2.22 -3.10
C GLU A 54 4.34 2.11 -2.58
N ASN A 55 4.75 3.02 -1.69
CA ASN A 55 6.08 2.98 -1.06
C ASN A 55 6.31 1.68 -0.27
N ILE A 56 5.35 1.26 0.54
CA ILE A 56 5.44 0.02 1.31
C ILE A 56 5.54 -1.19 0.37
N ALA A 57 4.71 -1.23 -0.69
CA ALA A 57 4.76 -2.30 -1.67
C ALA A 57 6.13 -2.40 -2.35
N GLU A 58 6.75 -1.27 -2.71
CA GLU A 58 8.11 -1.27 -3.27
C GLU A 58 9.16 -1.79 -2.30
N ILE A 59 9.08 -1.41 -1.02
CA ILE A 59 10.00 -1.89 0.02
C ILE A 59 9.88 -3.41 0.16
N LEU A 60 8.64 -3.92 0.23
CA LEU A 60 8.38 -5.35 0.33
C LEU A 60 8.96 -6.12 -0.86
N VAL A 61 8.73 -5.66 -2.08
CA VAL A 61 9.28 -6.29 -3.29
C VAL A 61 10.81 -6.30 -3.28
N LYS A 62 11.45 -5.24 -2.78
CA LYS A 62 12.93 -5.15 -2.70
C LYS A 62 13.53 -5.98 -1.57
N ALA A 63 12.77 -6.25 -0.51
CA ALA A 63 13.23 -7.01 0.66
C ALA A 63 13.15 -8.52 0.47
N ILE A 64 12.37 -8.99 -0.51
CA ILE A 64 12.16 -10.42 -0.76
C ILE A 64 13.19 -10.92 -1.78
N ASP A 65 13.98 -11.93 -1.40
CA ASP A 65 14.87 -12.64 -2.32
C ASP A 65 14.11 -13.74 -3.07
N GLU A 66 14.31 -13.83 -4.38
CA GLU A 66 13.66 -14.85 -5.22
C GLU A 66 14.11 -16.27 -4.87
N GLY A 67 15.37 -16.43 -4.44
CA GLY A 67 15.94 -17.71 -4.01
C GLY A 67 15.24 -18.24 -2.75
N ASP A 68 14.99 -17.39 -1.77
CA ASP A 68 14.27 -17.75 -0.54
C ASP A 68 12.84 -18.19 -0.85
N LEU A 69 12.12 -17.45 -1.70
CA LEU A 69 10.79 -17.86 -2.15
C LEU A 69 10.80 -19.18 -2.92
N SER A 70 11.77 -19.33 -3.83
CA SER A 70 11.91 -20.55 -4.64
C SER A 70 12.19 -21.76 -3.76
N GLN A 71 13.01 -21.60 -2.72
CA GLN A 71 13.31 -22.65 -1.76
C GLN A 71 12.09 -23.02 -0.91
N ALA A 72 11.37 -22.03 -0.37
CA ALA A 72 10.13 -22.28 0.37
C ALA A 72 9.09 -23.02 -0.49
N GLY A 73 8.93 -22.60 -1.75
CA GLY A 73 8.05 -23.25 -2.71
C GLY A 73 8.48 -24.68 -3.06
N ALA A 74 9.79 -24.93 -3.20
CA ALA A 74 10.32 -26.25 -3.52
C ALA A 74 10.08 -27.25 -2.38
N VAL A 75 10.23 -26.83 -1.13
CA VAL A 75 9.92 -27.66 0.05
C VAL A 75 8.44 -28.06 0.03
N ALA A 76 7.54 -27.09 -0.11
CA ALA A 76 6.10 -27.36 -0.16
C ALA A 76 5.68 -28.19 -1.38
N PHE A 77 6.37 -28.06 -2.51
CA PHE A 77 6.15 -28.90 -3.68
C PHE A 77 6.46 -30.37 -3.39
N LEU A 78 7.58 -30.66 -2.71
CA LEU A 78 7.95 -32.03 -2.34
C LEU A 78 6.96 -32.64 -1.35
N GLU A 79 6.49 -31.86 -0.37
CA GLU A 79 5.42 -32.28 0.55
C GLU A 79 4.12 -32.57 -0.20
N ALA A 80 3.72 -31.66 -1.09
CA ALA A 80 2.51 -31.85 -1.89
C ALA A 80 2.59 -33.09 -2.78
N LEU A 81 3.76 -33.41 -3.36
CA LEU A 81 3.97 -34.65 -4.13
C LEU A 81 3.74 -35.90 -3.29
N ASN A 82 4.19 -35.89 -2.04
CA ASN A 82 4.06 -37.04 -1.13
C ASN A 82 2.62 -37.23 -0.62
N GLU A 83 1.86 -36.14 -0.49
CA GLU A 83 0.51 -36.15 0.08
C GLU A 83 -0.61 -36.20 -0.95
N PHE A 84 -0.31 -35.99 -2.23
CA PHE A 84 -1.33 -35.92 -3.28
C PHE A 84 -2.07 -37.25 -3.46
N ASP A 85 -3.40 -37.17 -3.39
CA ASP A 85 -4.30 -38.28 -3.66
C ASP A 85 -5.18 -37.98 -4.90
N PRO A 86 -4.96 -38.68 -6.04
CA PRO A 86 -5.76 -38.51 -7.25
C PRO A 86 -7.26 -38.84 -7.08
N ALA A 87 -7.65 -39.55 -6.02
CA ALA A 87 -9.05 -39.84 -5.73
C ALA A 87 -9.77 -38.66 -5.05
N ARG A 88 -9.02 -37.71 -4.47
CA ARG A 88 -9.54 -36.56 -3.71
C ARG A 88 -9.46 -35.24 -4.46
N HIS A 89 -8.62 -35.17 -5.48
CA HIS A 89 -8.31 -33.94 -6.21
C HIS A 89 -8.39 -34.15 -7.72
N ASN A 90 -8.79 -33.11 -8.45
CA ASN A 90 -8.95 -33.17 -9.91
C ASN A 90 -7.60 -33.30 -10.62
N SER A 91 -6.58 -32.57 -10.17
CA SER A 91 -5.21 -32.68 -10.68
C SER A 91 -4.18 -32.23 -9.65
N PHE A 92 -2.94 -32.66 -9.85
CA PHE A 92 -1.82 -32.25 -8.99
C PHE A 92 -1.49 -30.77 -9.18
N GLU A 93 -1.62 -30.23 -10.40
CA GLU A 93 -1.35 -28.83 -10.70
C GLU A 93 -2.24 -27.89 -9.88
N GLU A 94 -3.53 -28.20 -9.76
CA GLU A 94 -4.45 -27.40 -8.95
C GLU A 94 -4.12 -27.48 -7.45
N TYR A 95 -3.87 -28.70 -6.94
CA TYR A 95 -3.52 -28.95 -5.54
C TYR A 95 -2.17 -28.33 -5.15
N GLY A 96 -1.11 -28.71 -5.86
CA GLY A 96 0.27 -28.30 -5.59
C GLY A 96 0.46 -26.80 -5.76
N SER A 97 -0.17 -26.18 -6.76
CA SER A 97 -0.05 -24.73 -6.95
C SER A 97 -0.65 -23.91 -5.81
N ILE A 98 -1.66 -24.45 -5.10
CA ILE A 98 -2.19 -23.83 -3.87
C ILE A 98 -1.16 -23.95 -2.74
N ALA A 99 -0.59 -25.14 -2.53
CA ALA A 99 0.38 -25.38 -1.46
C ALA A 99 1.67 -24.55 -1.63
N ILE A 100 2.24 -24.54 -2.84
CA ILE A 100 3.44 -23.76 -3.17
C ILE A 100 3.22 -22.28 -2.89
N ARG A 101 2.09 -21.71 -3.36
CA ARG A 101 1.78 -20.30 -3.12
C ARG A 101 1.58 -19.98 -1.64
N ARG A 102 0.97 -20.89 -0.87
CA ARG A 102 0.82 -20.71 0.58
C ARG A 102 2.18 -20.62 1.27
N ALA A 103 3.08 -21.57 0.99
CA ALA A 103 4.42 -21.56 1.56
C ALA A 103 5.21 -20.30 1.21
N MET A 104 5.17 -19.85 -0.05
CA MET A 104 5.81 -18.59 -0.45
C MET A 104 5.23 -17.37 0.28
N VAL A 105 3.91 -17.31 0.46
CA VAL A 105 3.27 -16.21 1.21
C VAL A 105 3.63 -16.27 2.70
N ASP A 106 3.73 -17.47 3.28
CA ASP A 106 4.16 -17.64 4.66
C ASP A 106 5.62 -17.22 4.86
N GLU A 107 6.49 -17.50 3.89
CA GLU A 107 7.88 -17.00 3.88
C GLU A 107 7.93 -15.46 3.84
N ILE A 108 7.14 -14.82 2.96
CA ILE A 108 7.05 -13.34 2.93
C ILE A 108 6.62 -12.77 4.28
N ARG A 109 5.65 -13.41 4.95
CA ARG A 109 5.21 -12.97 6.29
C ARG A 109 6.30 -13.12 7.34
N ALA A 110 7.09 -14.19 7.26
CA ALA A 110 8.21 -14.42 8.17
C ALA A 110 9.31 -13.36 7.99
N LEU A 111 9.70 -13.08 6.74
CA LEU A 111 10.71 -12.07 6.41
C LEU A 111 10.29 -10.67 6.86
N VAL A 112 9.01 -10.31 6.67
CA VAL A 112 8.48 -8.99 7.05
C VAL A 112 8.23 -8.89 8.56
N GLY A 113 7.80 -9.97 9.20
CA GLY A 113 7.43 -9.99 10.62
C GLY A 113 8.60 -10.23 11.59
N ALA A 114 9.78 -10.61 11.11
CA ALA A 114 10.93 -10.95 11.97
C ALA A 114 11.80 -9.74 12.38
N GLU A 115 11.66 -8.58 11.72
CA GLU A 115 12.51 -7.40 11.93
C GLU A 115 12.00 -6.40 12.99
N GLU A 116 10.87 -6.67 13.66
CA GLU A 116 10.42 -5.83 14.77
C GLU A 116 11.15 -6.19 16.07
N THR A 117 12.43 -5.78 16.17
CA THR A 117 13.04 -5.58 17.49
C THR A 117 12.43 -4.33 18.13
N PRO A 118 11.98 -4.40 19.40
CA PRO A 118 11.32 -3.29 20.06
C PRO A 118 12.21 -2.05 20.01
N THR A 119 11.71 -0.99 19.38
CA THR A 119 12.26 0.35 19.58
C THR A 119 12.13 0.66 21.07
N GLU A 120 13.21 0.47 21.83
CA GLU A 120 13.38 1.06 23.15
C GLU A 120 13.24 2.58 22.97
N MET A 121 12.03 3.10 23.19
CA MET A 121 11.82 4.51 23.44
C MET A 121 12.56 4.86 24.74
N ARG A 122 13.75 5.44 24.57
CA ARG A 122 14.42 6.27 25.58
C ARG A 122 14.00 7.72 25.43
#